data_AF-A0A3R9K613-F1
#
_entry.id   AF-A0A3R9K613-F1
#
_cell.length_a   1.000
_cell.length_b   1.000
_cell.length_c   1.000
_cell.angle_alpha   90.00
_cell.angle_beta   90.00
_cell.angle_gamma   90.00
#
_symmetry.space_group_name_H-M   'P 1'
#
loop_
_entity.id
_entity.type
_entity.pdbx_description
1 polymer ?
#
loop_
_entity_poly.entity_id
_entity_poly.type
_entity_poly.pdbx_seq_one_letter_code
_entity_poly.pdbx_strand_id
1 'polypeptide(L)'
;MNRIKNLREKEGISQDQLAKILGVNLRTLQRWESGETSIRTKNATKIAKFFKVPVSYLMISEKEWEAFQELNRKLPTLEEFDELLFKKQENRFKRFVQFVSDEEMKIKDRNLVLIFNLLVSSDETYGVNQIYPFPLDEKDDYHFTNQQKGEK
;
A
#
# COMPACT_ATOMS: atom_id res chain seq x y z
N MET A 1 -12.89 -4.86 24.60
CA MET A 1 -12.21 -3.64 25.12
C MET A 1 -12.95 -2.43 24.55
N ASN A 2 -12.98 -1.24 25.18
CA ASN A 2 -13.73 -0.10 24.62
C ASN A 2 -12.79 1.00 24.12
N ARG A 3 -12.87 1.33 22.82
CA ARG A 3 -11.93 2.25 22.18
C ARG A 3 -12.10 3.70 22.63
N ILE A 4 -13.31 4.13 23.00
CA ILE A 4 -13.55 5.47 23.56
C ILE A 4 -12.83 5.61 24.90
N LYS A 5 -12.99 4.60 25.77
CA LYS A 5 -12.31 4.54 27.07
C LYS A 5 -10.78 4.56 26.90
N ASN A 6 -10.26 3.75 25.99
CA ASN A 6 -8.81 3.70 25.73
C ASN A 6 -8.25 5.04 25.24
N LEU A 7 -8.94 5.73 24.32
CA LEU A 7 -8.53 7.05 23.84
C LEU A 7 -8.58 8.08 24.97
N ARG A 8 -9.62 8.05 25.79
CA ARG A 8 -9.77 8.92 26.95
C ARG A 8 -8.62 8.75 27.95
N GLU A 9 -8.27 7.52 28.26
CA GLU A 9 -7.20 7.20 29.23
C GLU A 9 -5.82 7.56 28.69
N LYS A 10 -5.57 7.41 27.38
CA LYS A 10 -4.33 7.87 26.72
C LYS A 10 -4.13 9.38 26.81
N GLU A 11 -5.21 10.15 26.70
CA GLU A 11 -5.19 11.62 26.86
C GLU A 11 -5.18 12.05 28.34
N GLY A 12 -5.29 11.12 29.30
CA GLY A 12 -5.24 11.41 30.73
C GLY A 12 -6.45 12.17 31.27
N ILE A 13 -7.59 12.19 30.57
CA ILE A 13 -8.78 12.96 30.97
C ILE A 13 -9.85 12.08 31.65
N SER A 14 -10.62 12.67 32.56
CA SER A 14 -11.72 11.99 33.26
C SER A 14 -12.97 11.84 32.39
N GLN A 15 -13.87 10.92 32.77
CA GLN A 15 -15.16 10.78 32.09
C GLN A 15 -15.99 12.08 32.15
N ASP A 16 -15.93 12.81 33.27
CA ASP A 16 -16.64 14.09 33.43
C ASP A 16 -16.07 15.16 32.49
N GLN A 17 -14.75 15.25 32.38
CA GLN A 17 -14.09 16.17 31.44
C GLN A 17 -14.48 15.85 29.99
N LEU A 18 -14.39 14.58 29.58
CA LEU A 18 -14.76 14.18 28.22
C LEU A 18 -16.25 14.43 27.94
N ALA A 19 -17.14 14.15 28.90
CA ALA A 19 -18.57 14.40 28.75
C ALA A 19 -18.87 15.89 28.53
N LYS A 20 -18.20 16.77 29.29
CA LYS A 20 -18.28 18.24 29.12
C LYS A 20 -17.77 18.69 27.77
N ILE A 21 -16.61 18.19 27.34
CA ILE A 21 -16.01 18.52 26.03
C ILE A 21 -16.95 18.12 24.87
N LEU A 22 -17.56 16.94 24.95
CA LEU A 22 -18.46 16.43 23.91
C LEU A 22 -19.87 17.04 23.96
N GLY A 23 -20.21 17.73 25.05
CA GLY A 23 -21.54 18.26 25.32
C GLY A 23 -22.58 17.16 25.51
N VAL A 24 -22.23 16.09 26.23
CA VAL A 24 -23.11 14.94 26.50
C VAL A 24 -23.22 14.70 28.00
N ASN A 25 -24.28 14.02 28.44
CA ASN A 25 -24.41 13.62 29.84
C ASN A 25 -23.35 12.59 30.21
N LEU A 26 -22.75 12.70 31.41
CA LEU A 26 -21.78 11.73 31.94
C LEU A 26 -22.29 10.28 31.85
N ARG A 27 -23.56 10.03 32.19
CA ARG A 27 -24.18 8.71 32.11
C ARG A 27 -24.24 8.18 30.67
N THR A 28 -24.42 9.07 29.69
CA THR A 28 -24.38 8.70 28.27
C THR A 28 -22.99 8.23 27.86
N LEU A 29 -21.93 8.95 28.28
CA LEU A 29 -20.56 8.54 28.03
C LEU A 29 -20.23 7.20 28.70
N GLN A 30 -20.66 7.01 29.96
CA GLN A 30 -20.47 5.76 30.69
C GLN A 30 -21.10 4.56 29.98
N ARG A 31 -22.33 4.72 29.47
CA ARG A 31 -23.00 3.68 28.66
C ARG A 31 -22.27 3.35 27.36
N TRP A 32 -21.66 4.34 26.73
CA TRP A 32 -20.84 4.11 25.55
C TRP A 32 -19.54 3.39 25.90
N GLU A 33 -18.85 3.77 26.99
CA GLU A 33 -17.61 3.14 27.44
C GLU A 33 -17.82 1.71 27.98
N SER A 34 -18.99 1.42 28.57
CA SER A 34 -19.36 0.08 29.04
C SER A 34 -19.89 -0.83 27.92
N GLY A 35 -20.30 -0.26 26.79
CA GLY A 35 -20.96 -1.00 25.70
C GLY A 35 -22.45 -1.29 25.95
N GLU A 36 -23.05 -0.74 27.02
CA GLU A 36 -24.49 -0.87 27.31
C GLU A 36 -25.35 -0.27 26.18
N THR A 37 -24.85 0.74 25.46
CA THR A 37 -25.56 1.35 24.34
C THR A 37 -24.63 1.62 23.18
N SER A 38 -25.05 1.23 21.97
CA SER A 38 -24.32 1.53 20.75
C SER A 38 -24.32 3.04 20.47
N ILE A 39 -23.15 3.57 20.07
CA ILE A 39 -22.99 4.97 19.72
C ILE A 39 -23.52 5.25 18.31
N ARG A 40 -24.36 6.28 18.17
CA ARG A 40 -24.84 6.73 16.85
C ARG A 40 -23.74 7.51 16.12
N THR A 41 -23.73 7.42 14.80
CA THR A 41 -22.73 8.05 13.91
C THR A 41 -22.48 9.51 14.24
N LYS A 42 -23.54 10.32 14.48
CA LYS A 42 -23.40 11.74 14.85
C LYS A 42 -22.47 11.98 16.05
N ASN A 43 -22.59 11.16 17.10
CA ASN A 43 -21.75 11.29 18.29
C ASN A 43 -20.38 10.64 18.07
N ALA A 44 -20.32 9.52 17.36
CA ALA A 44 -19.04 8.92 16.97
C ALA A 44 -18.18 9.91 16.17
N THR A 45 -18.77 10.70 15.26
CA THR A 45 -18.06 11.76 14.53
C THR A 45 -17.49 12.84 15.44
N LYS A 46 -18.21 13.25 16.49
CA LYS A 46 -17.70 14.24 17.45
C LYS A 46 -16.49 13.70 18.22
N ILE A 47 -16.60 12.47 18.71
CA ILE A 47 -15.53 11.79 19.45
C ILE A 47 -14.31 11.59 18.54
N ALA A 48 -14.53 11.12 17.32
CA ALA A 48 -13.49 10.92 16.32
C ALA A 48 -12.73 12.21 16.00
N LYS A 49 -13.44 13.32 15.82
CA LYS A 49 -12.83 14.64 15.61
C LYS A 49 -12.00 15.09 16.81
N PHE A 50 -12.50 14.91 18.03
CA PHE A 50 -11.78 15.29 19.24
C PHE A 50 -10.46 14.51 19.38
N PHE A 51 -10.50 13.18 19.23
CA PHE A 51 -9.32 12.32 19.34
C PHE A 51 -8.50 12.20 18.05
N LYS A 52 -8.88 12.92 16.98
CA LYS A 52 -8.23 12.87 15.66
C LYS A 52 -8.08 11.45 15.10
N VAL A 53 -9.09 10.60 15.29
CA VAL A 53 -9.17 9.25 14.74
C VAL A 53 -10.26 9.15 13.68
N PRO A 54 -10.19 8.18 12.74
CA PRO A 54 -11.29 7.90 11.83
C PRO A 54 -12.57 7.50 12.59
N VAL A 55 -13.74 7.90 12.10
CA VAL A 55 -15.03 7.49 12.70
C VAL A 55 -15.17 5.97 12.75
N SER A 56 -14.69 5.29 11.71
CA SER A 56 -14.69 3.84 11.60
C SER A 56 -13.95 3.18 12.77
N TYR A 57 -12.82 3.74 13.23
CA TYR A 57 -12.07 3.21 14.38
C TYR A 57 -12.97 2.98 15.61
N LEU A 58 -13.90 3.90 15.87
CA LEU A 58 -14.83 3.82 17.01
C LEU A 58 -15.99 2.86 16.79
N MET A 59 -16.33 2.56 15.53
CA MET A 59 -17.58 1.87 15.16
C MET A 59 -17.37 0.41 14.71
N ILE A 60 -16.16 0.04 14.30
CA ILE A 60 -15.83 -1.32 13.88
C ILE A 60 -15.96 -2.28 15.10
N SER A 61 -16.40 -3.52 14.90
CA SER A 61 -16.42 -4.54 15.96
C SER A 61 -15.00 -5.00 16.35
N GLU A 62 -14.86 -5.78 17.43
CA GLU A 62 -13.55 -6.38 17.75
C GLU A 62 -13.14 -7.41 16.69
N LYS A 63 -14.08 -8.22 16.20
CA LYS A 63 -13.82 -9.21 15.15
C LYS A 63 -13.34 -8.56 13.84
N GLU A 64 -14.01 -7.49 13.40
CA GLU A 64 -13.60 -6.76 12.19
C GLU A 64 -12.26 -6.04 12.41
N TRP A 65 -11.97 -5.58 13.62
CA TRP A 65 -10.67 -4.99 13.96
C TRP A 65 -9.56 -6.02 13.92
N GLU A 66 -9.77 -7.21 14.48
CA GLU A 66 -8.84 -8.33 14.39
C GLU A 66 -8.57 -8.72 12.93
N ALA A 67 -9.62 -8.82 12.11
CA ALA A 67 -9.49 -9.07 10.68
C ALA A 67 -8.70 -7.96 9.97
N PHE A 68 -8.93 -6.68 10.31
CA PHE A 68 -8.16 -5.56 9.78
C PHE A 68 -6.67 -5.61 10.19
N GLN A 69 -6.38 -5.99 11.44
CA GLN A 69 -5.00 -6.16 11.92
C GLN A 69 -4.32 -7.38 11.28
N GLU A 70 -5.05 -8.46 11.02
CA GLU A 70 -4.54 -9.60 10.26
C GLU A 70 -4.26 -9.22 8.81
N LEU A 71 -5.16 -8.49 8.16
CA LEU A 71 -4.97 -8.01 6.80
C LEU A 71 -3.74 -7.10 6.71
N ASN A 72 -3.61 -6.10 7.59
CA ASN A 72 -2.46 -5.19 7.60
C ASN A 72 -1.12 -5.92 7.83
N ARG A 73 -1.12 -7.03 8.57
CA ARG A 73 0.08 -7.87 8.74
C ARG A 73 0.43 -8.69 7.50
N LYS A 74 -0.55 -8.95 6.63
CA LYS A 74 -0.36 -9.69 5.37
C LYS A 74 -0.05 -8.78 4.19
N LEU A 75 -0.32 -7.48 4.29
CA LEU A 75 0.00 -6.53 3.24
C LEU A 75 1.52 -6.33 3.19
N PRO A 76 2.13 -6.35 2.00
CA PRO A 76 3.55 -6.05 1.87
C PRO A 76 3.84 -4.62 2.29
N THR A 77 5.04 -4.38 2.80
CA THR A 77 5.56 -3.02 2.94
C THR A 77 5.72 -2.36 1.57
N LEU A 78 5.92 -1.05 1.54
CA LEU A 78 6.19 -0.35 0.27
C LEU A 78 7.45 -0.90 -0.41
N GLU A 79 8.50 -1.20 0.36
CA GLU A 79 9.74 -1.79 -0.15
C GLU A 79 9.51 -3.21 -0.70
N GLU A 80 8.79 -4.06 0.03
CA GLU A 80 8.45 -5.41 -0.44
C GLU A 80 7.56 -5.37 -1.68
N PHE A 81 6.65 -4.40 -1.75
CA PHE A 81 5.80 -4.20 -2.92
C PHE A 81 6.63 -3.77 -4.13
N ASP A 82 7.55 -2.83 -3.96
CA ASP A 82 8.46 -2.37 -5.02
C ASP A 82 9.36 -3.52 -5.50
N GLU A 83 9.90 -4.35 -4.60
CA GLU A 83 10.70 -5.52 -4.95
C GLU A 83 9.88 -6.55 -5.74
N LEU A 84 8.65 -6.85 -5.31
CA LEU A 84 7.74 -7.75 -6.01
C LEU A 84 7.40 -7.25 -7.41
N LEU A 85 7.13 -5.95 -7.56
CA LEU A 85 6.88 -5.32 -8.85
C LEU A 85 8.12 -5.39 -9.75
N PHE A 86 9.29 -5.04 -9.22
CA PHE A 86 10.55 -5.09 -9.96
C PHE A 86 10.83 -6.51 -10.44
N LYS A 87 10.75 -7.51 -9.56
CA LYS A 87 10.98 -8.94 -9.91
C LYS A 87 10.02 -9.43 -10.99
N LYS A 88 8.76 -8.99 -10.95
CA LYS A 88 7.77 -9.35 -11.98
C LYS A 88 8.13 -8.73 -13.34
N GLN A 89 8.54 -7.47 -13.35
CA GLN A 89 8.98 -6.78 -14.57
C GLN A 89 10.30 -7.36 -15.11
N GLU A 90 11.26 -7.66 -14.23
CA GLU A 90 12.53 -8.30 -14.57
C GLU A 90 12.29 -9.66 -15.25
N ASN A 91 11.38 -10.48 -14.71
CA ASN A 91 11.04 -11.76 -15.32
C ASN A 91 10.38 -11.61 -16.70
N ARG A 92 9.57 -10.56 -16.92
CA ARG A 92 9.03 -10.24 -18.25
C ARG A 92 10.13 -9.82 -19.20
N PHE A 93 11.05 -8.97 -18.75
CA PHE A 93 12.19 -8.52 -19.54
C PHE A 93 13.08 -9.69 -19.95
N LYS A 94 13.40 -10.60 -19.03
CA LYS A 94 14.14 -11.84 -19.33
C LYS A 94 13.46 -12.68 -20.42
N ARG A 95 12.14 -12.86 -20.35
CA ARG A 95 11.37 -13.58 -21.39
C ARG A 95 11.38 -12.84 -22.73
N PHE A 96 11.29 -11.52 -22.71
CA PHE A 96 11.38 -10.70 -23.93
C PHE A 96 12.76 -10.81 -24.59
N VAL A 97 13.83 -10.71 -23.81
CA VAL A 97 15.21 -10.91 -24.29
C VAL A 97 15.41 -12.32 -24.83
N GLN A 98 14.88 -13.33 -24.14
CA GLN A 98 14.94 -14.72 -24.61
C GLN A 98 14.26 -14.86 -25.97
N PHE A 99 13.04 -14.34 -26.13
CA PHE A 99 12.33 -14.33 -27.42
C PHE A 99 13.15 -13.67 -28.54
N VAL A 100 13.69 -12.47 -28.29
CA VAL A 100 14.53 -11.76 -29.27
C VAL A 100 15.75 -12.60 -29.67
N SER A 101 16.32 -13.31 -28.70
CA SER A 101 17.50 -14.17 -28.91
C SER A 101 17.15 -15.43 -29.70
N ASP A 102 16.01 -16.08 -29.39
CA ASP A 102 15.52 -17.28 -30.07
C ASP A 102 15.17 -17.00 -31.54
N GLU A 103 14.68 -15.80 -31.84
CA GLU A 103 14.41 -15.32 -33.20
C GLU A 103 15.65 -14.76 -33.91
N GLU A 104 16.84 -14.92 -33.32
CA GLU A 104 18.15 -14.46 -33.82
C GLU A 104 18.19 -12.96 -34.17
N MET A 105 17.34 -12.15 -33.53
CA MET A 105 17.22 -10.72 -33.83
C MET A 105 18.42 -9.93 -33.30
N LYS A 106 19.02 -9.11 -34.18
CA LYS A 106 20.17 -8.27 -33.81
C LYS A 106 19.74 -6.87 -33.41
N ILE A 107 19.50 -6.66 -32.12
CA ILE A 107 19.05 -5.38 -31.55
C ILE A 107 20.04 -4.91 -30.48
N LYS A 108 20.37 -3.62 -30.48
CA LYS A 108 21.19 -3.00 -29.42
C LYS A 108 20.43 -3.02 -28.09
N ASP A 109 21.12 -3.27 -26.99
CA ASP A 109 20.56 -3.36 -25.64
C ASP A 109 19.69 -2.16 -25.24
N ARG A 110 20.15 -0.93 -25.55
CA ARG A 110 19.34 0.29 -25.34
C ARG A 110 18.00 0.25 -26.06
N ASN A 111 17.98 -0.30 -27.28
CA ASN A 111 16.76 -0.41 -28.07
C ASN A 111 15.87 -1.52 -27.52
N LEU A 112 16.44 -2.60 -26.97
CA LEU A 112 15.67 -3.65 -26.29
C LEU A 112 14.91 -3.08 -25.09
N VAL A 113 15.58 -2.30 -24.25
CA VAL A 113 14.95 -1.65 -23.09
C VAL A 113 13.86 -0.67 -23.54
N LEU A 114 14.12 0.15 -24.57
CA LEU A 114 13.13 1.11 -25.09
C LEU A 114 11.90 0.41 -25.69
N ILE A 115 12.10 -0.64 -26.50
CA ILE A 115 11.02 -1.43 -27.09
C ILE A 115 10.22 -2.12 -25.99
N PHE A 116 10.89 -2.74 -25.02
CA PHE A 116 10.23 -3.36 -23.89
C PHE A 116 9.38 -2.37 -23.10
N ASN A 117 9.94 -1.20 -22.78
CA ASN A 117 9.22 -0.14 -22.06
C ASN A 117 8.03 0.40 -22.87
N LEU A 118 8.17 0.53 -24.20
CA LEU A 118 7.05 0.89 -25.07
C LEU A 118 5.92 -0.14 -25.01
N LEU A 119 6.25 -1.43 -25.12
CA LEU A 119 5.28 -2.53 -25.03
C LEU A 119 4.57 -2.53 -23.68
N VAL A 120 5.32 -2.40 -22.58
CA VAL A 120 4.77 -2.34 -21.22
C VAL A 120 3.87 -1.11 -21.05
N SER A 121 4.25 0.05 -21.58
CA SER A 121 3.44 1.27 -21.49
C SER A 121 2.13 1.21 -22.27
N SER A 122 2.04 0.30 -23.24
CA SER A 122 0.85 0.09 -24.09
C SER A 122 -0.06 -1.04 -23.57
N ASP A 123 0.31 -1.71 -22.48
CA ASP A 123 -0.44 -2.81 -21.88
C ASP A 123 -1.58 -2.28 -20.99
N GLU A 124 -2.80 -2.20 -21.53
CA GLU A 124 -3.99 -1.70 -20.82
C GLU A 124 -4.41 -2.57 -19.62
N THR A 125 -3.92 -3.82 -19.55
CA THR A 125 -4.24 -4.75 -18.45
C THR A 125 -3.34 -4.54 -17.23
N TYR A 126 -2.28 -3.77 -17.39
CA TYR A 126 -1.24 -3.60 -16.39
C TYR A 126 -1.24 -2.15 -15.90
N GLY A 127 -1.31 -1.97 -14.57
CA GLY A 127 -1.42 -0.65 -13.94
C GLY A 127 -0.42 0.35 -14.51
N VAL A 128 -0.95 1.52 -14.87
CA VAL A 128 -0.27 2.65 -15.51
C VAL A 128 1.11 2.91 -14.89
N ASN A 129 2.16 3.01 -15.73
CA ASN A 129 3.52 3.51 -15.41
C ASN A 129 4.49 2.59 -14.63
N GLN A 130 4.63 1.31 -15.00
CA GLN A 130 5.74 0.47 -14.51
C GLN A 130 6.88 0.38 -15.53
N ILE A 131 7.58 1.50 -15.76
CA ILE A 131 8.80 1.52 -16.57
C ILE A 131 9.82 0.58 -15.95
N TYR A 132 10.45 -0.29 -16.74
CA TYR A 132 11.55 -1.10 -16.28
C TYR A 132 12.77 -0.20 -16.06
N PRO A 133 13.22 0.00 -14.80
CA PRO A 133 14.21 1.00 -14.46
C PRO A 133 15.61 0.43 -14.69
N PHE A 134 15.91 0.04 -15.93
CA PHE A 134 17.26 -0.33 -16.28
C PHE A 134 18.07 0.95 -16.51
N PRO A 135 19.11 1.24 -15.71
CA PRO A 135 19.97 2.38 -15.97
C PRO A 135 20.69 2.15 -17.30
N LEU A 136 20.33 2.94 -18.30
CA LEU A 136 21.03 2.97 -19.58
C LEU A 136 22.33 3.77 -19.39
N ASP A 137 23.41 3.13 -18.97
CA ASP A 137 24.73 3.77 -19.05
C ASP A 137 25.14 3.82 -20.53
N GLU A 138 25.46 5.02 -21.04
CA GLU A 138 25.82 5.24 -22.45
C GLU A 138 27.10 4.49 -22.86
N LYS A 139 27.88 4.02 -21.88
CA LYS A 139 29.15 3.32 -22.06
C LYS A 139 29.06 1.80 -21.98
N ASP A 140 27.91 1.25 -21.63
CA ASP A 140 27.78 -0.17 -21.30
C ASP A 140 27.48 -1.02 -22.53
N ASP A 141 28.52 -1.70 -23.02
CA ASP A 141 28.46 -2.78 -24.02
C ASP A 141 27.95 -4.10 -23.40
N TYR A 142 26.83 -4.09 -22.66
CA TYR A 142 26.16 -5.35 -22.33
C TYR A 142 25.60 -5.97 -23.62
N HIS A 143 25.60 -7.29 -23.69
CA HIS A 143 24.99 -8.07 -24.77
C HIS A 143 23.92 -8.97 -24.15
N PHE A 144 22.70 -8.46 -23.96
CA PHE A 144 21.61 -9.25 -23.41
C PHE A 144 21.31 -10.51 -24.25
N THR A 145 21.68 -10.53 -25.52
CA THR A 145 21.38 -11.62 -26.47
C THR A 145 22.57 -12.51 -26.82
N ASN A 146 23.59 -12.65 -25.95
CA ASN A 146 24.78 -13.49 -26.20
C ASN A 146 25.48 -13.25 -27.56
N GLN A 147 25.43 -12.02 -28.07
CA GLN A 147 26.16 -11.68 -29.28
C GLN A 147 27.64 -11.56 -28.93
N GLN A 148 28.45 -12.53 -29.39
CA GLN A 148 29.91 -12.43 -29.29
C GLN A 148 30.35 -11.11 -29.93
N LYS A 149 31.24 -10.37 -29.27
CA LYS A 149 31.93 -9.21 -29.87
C LYS A 149 32.50 -9.67 -31.21
N GLY A 150 31.94 -9.15 -32.29
CA GLY A 150 32.53 -9.33 -33.62
C GLY A 150 33.99 -8.89 -33.53
N GLU A 151 34.88 -9.85 -33.79
CA GLU A 151 36.32 -9.64 -33.79
C GLU A 151 36.66 -8.44 -34.69
N LYS A 152 37.57 -7.60 -34.19
CA LYS A 152 38.13 -6.46 -34.94
C LYS A 152 38.90 -6.92 -36.15
#